data_AF-A0A950N2K9-F1
#
_entry.id   AF-A0A950N2K9-F1
#
_cell.length_a   1.000
_cell.length_b   1.000
_cell.length_c   1.000
_cell.angle_alpha   90.00
_cell.angle_beta   90.00
_cell.angle_gamma   90.00
#
_symmetry.space_group_name_H-M   'P 1'
#
loop_
_entity.id
_entity.type
_entity.pdbx_description
1 polymer ?
#
loop_
_entity_poly.entity_id
_entity_poly.type
_entity_poly.pdbx_seq_one_letter_code
_entity_poly.pdbx_strand_id
1 'polypeptide(L)'
;MPNSFRIPLNLPHAATISLRIQYHLAVAGAGPETQKLAADLIALLAPWRDQEENGAADAAATATEAAAVLGRRLVDDIERRKLGGDRLGQAVRNLFECLTRGEEGAEISLRAGENPNSTLRP
;
A
#
# COMPACT_ATOMS: atom_id res chain seq x y z
N MET A 1 -4.56 -17.00 16.95
CA MET A 1 -4.23 -15.98 15.94
C MET A 1 -4.29 -14.63 16.63
N PRO A 2 -3.23 -13.80 16.62
CA PRO A 2 -3.29 -12.47 17.21
C PRO A 2 -4.35 -11.62 16.50
N ASN A 3 -5.11 -10.86 17.28
CA ASN A 3 -6.29 -10.11 16.84
C ASN A 3 -5.93 -8.80 16.09
N SER A 4 -4.64 -8.54 15.83
CA SER A 4 -4.09 -7.26 15.37
C SER A 4 -4.21 -7.02 13.86
N PHE A 5 -4.57 -8.03 13.06
CA PHE A 5 -4.65 -7.93 11.59
C PHE A 5 -6.06 -7.71 11.02
N ARG A 6 -7.09 -7.67 11.87
CA ARG A 6 -8.49 -7.49 11.42
C ARG A 6 -8.85 -6.01 11.27
N ILE A 7 -8.32 -5.38 10.23
CA ILE A 7 -8.65 -4.01 9.85
C ILE A 7 -9.75 -4.05 8.78
N PRO A 8 -10.89 -3.35 8.95
CA PRO A 8 -11.94 -3.27 7.94
C PRO A 8 -11.43 -2.65 6.64
N LEU A 9 -12.07 -3.02 5.52
CA LEU A 9 -11.79 -2.42 4.21
C LEU A 9 -11.93 -0.90 4.29
N ASN A 10 -10.96 -0.17 3.74
CA ASN A 10 -10.97 1.29 3.72
C ASN A 10 -10.29 1.83 2.44
N LEU A 11 -11.02 1.82 1.33
CA LEU A 11 -10.57 2.31 0.03
C LEU A 11 -10.29 3.83 0.01
N PRO A 12 -11.10 4.70 0.66
CA PRO A 12 -10.78 6.12 0.78
C PRO A 12 -9.42 6.36 1.45
N HIS A 13 -9.12 5.62 2.52
CA HIS A 13 -7.82 5.72 3.16
C HIS A 13 -6.70 5.10 2.32
N ALA A 14 -6.94 3.98 1.64
CA ALA A 14 -5.99 3.38 0.70
C ALA A 14 -5.56 4.39 -0.39
N ALA A 15 -6.50 5.20 -0.91
CA ALA A 15 -6.22 6.27 -1.86
C ALA A 15 -5.31 7.37 -1.28
N THR A 16 -5.44 7.67 0.01
CA THR A 16 -4.53 8.60 0.70
C THR A 16 -3.14 7.97 0.88
N ILE A 17 -3.07 6.68 1.21
CA ILE A 17 -1.81 5.96 1.38
C ILE A 17 -1.04 5.83 0.07
N SER A 18 -1.70 5.61 -1.07
CA SER A 18 -1.02 5.52 -2.38
C SER A 18 -0.25 6.80 -2.75
N LEU A 19 -0.79 7.97 -2.39
CA LEU A 19 -0.09 9.25 -2.53
C LEU A 19 1.16 9.34 -1.64
N ARG A 20 1.09 8.83 -0.40
CA ARG A 20 2.25 8.78 0.51
C ARG A 20 3.34 7.87 -0.02
N ILE A 21 2.96 6.74 -0.60
CA ILE A 21 3.90 5.81 -1.26
C ILE A 21 4.64 6.53 -2.39
N GLN A 22 3.91 7.20 -3.29
CA GLN A 22 4.52 7.97 -4.38
C GLN A 22 5.50 9.04 -3.86
N TYR A 23 5.09 9.78 -2.83
CA TYR A 23 5.96 10.78 -2.20
C TYR A 23 7.27 10.16 -1.68
N HIS A 24 7.20 9.06 -0.93
CA HIS A 24 8.40 8.41 -0.39
C HIS A 24 9.29 7.81 -1.49
N LEU A 25 8.70 7.28 -2.56
CA LEU A 25 9.45 6.85 -3.75
C LEU A 25 10.18 8.01 -4.42
N ALA A 26 9.54 9.18 -4.54
CA ALA A 26 10.18 10.36 -5.10
C ALA A 26 11.36 10.82 -4.24
N VAL A 27 11.20 10.84 -2.92
CA VAL A 27 12.27 11.15 -1.97
C VAL A 27 13.42 10.14 -2.06
N ALA A 28 13.13 8.87 -2.29
CA ALA A 28 14.14 7.82 -2.48
C ALA A 28 14.83 7.86 -3.87
N GLY A 29 14.47 8.82 -4.74
CA GLY A 29 15.05 8.92 -6.08
C GLY A 29 14.55 7.84 -7.05
N ALA A 30 13.34 7.33 -6.85
CA ALA A 30 12.78 6.29 -7.71
C ALA A 30 12.66 6.76 -9.18
N GLY A 31 13.07 5.90 -10.09
CA GLY A 31 13.03 6.16 -11.53
C GLY A 31 11.60 6.15 -12.12
N PRO A 32 11.47 6.51 -13.40
CA PRO A 32 10.16 6.70 -14.05
C PRO A 32 9.28 5.44 -14.05
N GLU A 33 9.87 4.25 -14.15
CA GLU A 33 9.13 2.99 -14.14
C GLU A 33 8.46 2.70 -12.77
N THR A 34 9.20 2.91 -11.68
CA THR A 34 8.67 2.77 -10.32
C THR A 34 7.61 3.83 -10.02
N GLN A 35 7.87 5.07 -10.48
CA GLN A 35 6.91 6.17 -10.35
C GLN A 35 5.61 5.90 -11.13
N LYS A 36 5.72 5.26 -12.30
CA LYS A 36 4.56 4.83 -13.08
C LYS A 36 3.71 3.80 -12.31
N LEU A 37 4.33 2.80 -11.68
CA LEU A 37 3.59 1.82 -10.86
C LEU A 37 2.83 2.49 -9.70
N ALA A 38 3.45 3.47 -9.03
CA ALA A 38 2.79 4.25 -7.99
C ALA A 38 1.65 5.11 -8.56
N ALA A 39 1.84 5.72 -9.74
CA ALA A 39 0.81 6.51 -10.41
C ALA A 39 -0.38 5.64 -10.86
N ASP A 40 -0.14 4.42 -11.36
CA ASP A 40 -1.19 3.47 -11.72
C ASP A 40 -2.02 3.07 -10.49
N LEU A 41 -1.37 2.87 -9.34
CA LEU A 41 -2.05 2.61 -8.06
C LEU A 41 -2.89 3.81 -7.60
N ILE A 42 -2.36 5.04 -7.74
CA ILE A 42 -3.10 6.27 -7.44
C ILE A 42 -4.32 6.39 -8.36
N ALA A 43 -4.16 6.18 -9.66
CA ALA A 43 -5.25 6.29 -10.62
C ALA A 43 -6.35 5.25 -10.35
N LEU A 44 -5.98 4.03 -9.98
CA LEU A 44 -6.92 2.98 -9.57
C LEU A 44 -7.73 3.39 -8.33
N LEU A 45 -7.07 4.00 -7.34
CA LEU A 45 -7.70 4.32 -6.06
C LEU A 45 -8.36 5.72 -6.02
N ALA A 46 -8.06 6.59 -6.98
CA ALA A 46 -8.57 7.96 -7.05
C ALA A 46 -10.11 8.06 -6.96
N PRO A 47 -10.92 7.19 -7.59
CA PRO A 47 -12.38 7.27 -7.49
C PRO A 47 -12.94 7.10 -6.07
N TRP A 48 -12.17 6.51 -5.17
CA TRP A 48 -12.58 6.21 -3.79
C TRP A 48 -12.18 7.32 -2.82
N ARG A 49 -11.26 8.21 -3.20
CA ARG A 49 -10.62 9.17 -2.30
C ARG A 49 -11.61 10.09 -1.59
N ASP A 50 -12.60 10.57 -2.33
CA ASP A 50 -13.60 11.54 -1.85
C ASP A 50 -14.90 10.85 -1.40
N GLN A 51 -14.91 9.52 -1.33
CA GLN A 51 -16.06 8.76 -0.80
C GLN A 51 -15.94 8.61 0.73
N GLU A 52 -17.07 8.68 1.42
CA GLU A 52 -17.13 8.41 2.87
C GLU A 52 -17.08 6.90 3.18
N GLU A 53 -17.50 6.06 2.23
CA GLU A 53 -17.59 4.61 2.35
C GLU A 53 -16.95 3.89 1.15
N ASN A 54 -16.82 2.56 1.22
CA ASN A 54 -16.22 1.73 0.16
C ASN A 54 -17.12 1.53 -1.08
N GLY A 55 -18.21 2.28 -1.22
CA GLY A 55 -19.19 2.14 -2.30
C GLY A 55 -19.78 0.72 -2.45
N ALA A 56 -20.20 0.36 -3.65
CA ALA A 56 -20.82 -0.93 -3.94
C ALA A 56 -19.84 -2.09 -3.75
N ALA A 57 -20.28 -3.17 -3.09
CA ALA A 57 -19.43 -4.29 -2.68
C ALA A 57 -18.61 -4.91 -3.83
N ASP A 58 -19.21 -5.15 -4.99
CA ASP A 58 -18.52 -5.75 -6.14
C ASP A 58 -17.42 -4.85 -6.71
N ALA A 59 -17.69 -3.54 -6.78
CA ALA A 59 -16.71 -2.54 -7.22
C ALA A 59 -15.57 -2.43 -6.20
N ALA A 60 -15.91 -2.44 -4.90
CA ALA A 60 -14.95 -2.41 -3.81
C ALA A 60 -14.02 -3.63 -3.83
N ALA A 61 -14.59 -4.83 -4.00
CA ALA A 61 -13.84 -6.07 -4.10
C ALA A 61 -12.89 -6.07 -5.31
N THR A 62 -13.38 -5.60 -6.47
CA THR A 62 -12.56 -5.48 -7.69
C THR A 62 -11.39 -4.52 -7.51
N ALA A 63 -11.65 -3.34 -6.95
CA ALA A 63 -10.60 -2.36 -6.67
C ALA A 63 -9.59 -2.86 -5.64
N THR A 64 -10.06 -3.59 -4.62
CA THR A 64 -9.21 -4.17 -3.57
C THR A 64 -8.21 -5.16 -4.15
N GLU A 65 -8.67 -6.08 -5.00
CA GLU A 65 -7.77 -7.07 -5.60
C GLU A 65 -6.79 -6.41 -6.57
N ALA A 66 -7.27 -5.50 -7.42
CA ALA A 66 -6.42 -4.78 -8.36
C ALA A 66 -5.34 -3.95 -7.63
N ALA A 67 -5.69 -3.31 -6.51
CA ALA A 67 -4.76 -2.54 -5.70
C ALA A 67 -3.71 -3.44 -5.03
N ALA A 68 -4.12 -4.62 -4.54
CA ALA A 68 -3.18 -5.59 -3.95
C ALA A 68 -2.19 -6.12 -5.00
N VAL A 69 -2.64 -6.41 -6.23
CA VAL A 69 -1.77 -6.82 -7.34
C VAL A 69 -0.75 -5.73 -7.68
N LEU A 70 -1.18 -4.48 -7.81
CA LEU A 70 -0.27 -3.36 -8.07
C LEU A 70 0.68 -3.11 -6.91
N GLY A 71 0.20 -3.21 -5.67
CA GLY A 71 1.00 -3.10 -4.45
C GLY A 71 2.12 -4.14 -4.41
N ARG A 72 1.82 -5.41 -4.68
CA ARG A 72 2.83 -6.48 -4.77
C ARG A 72 3.91 -6.18 -5.82
N ARG A 73 3.48 -5.83 -7.03
CA ARG A 73 4.39 -5.47 -8.14
C ARG A 73 5.26 -4.27 -7.80
N LEU A 74 4.72 -3.28 -7.09
CA LEU A 74 5.46 -2.12 -6.65
C LEU A 74 6.53 -2.50 -5.61
N VAL A 75 6.21 -3.39 -4.67
CA VAL A 75 7.21 -3.87 -3.70
C VAL A 75 8.31 -4.68 -4.37
N ASP A 76 7.98 -5.53 -5.34
CA ASP A 76 9.00 -6.26 -6.11
C ASP A 76 9.99 -5.29 -6.78
N ASP A 77 9.50 -4.17 -7.31
CA ASP A 77 10.36 -3.15 -7.93
C ASP A 77 11.15 -2.33 -6.90
N ILE A 78 10.55 -1.98 -5.75
CA ILE A 78 11.22 -1.32 -4.62
C ILE A 78 12.41 -2.15 -4.14
N GLU A 79 12.18 -3.45 -3.90
CA GLU A 79 13.19 -4.38 -3.41
C GLU A 79 14.32 -4.55 -4.44
N ARG A 80 13.97 -4.82 -5.70
CA ARG A 80 14.94 -4.98 -6.79
C ARG A 80 15.85 -3.76 -6.95
N ARG A 81 15.30 -2.55 -6.79
CA ARG A 81 16.03 -1.29 -6.96
C ARG A 81 16.64 -0.75 -5.67
N LYS A 82 16.45 -1.45 -4.54
CA LYS A 82 16.92 -1.02 -3.20
C LYS A 82 16.42 0.38 -2.82
N LEU A 83 15.16 0.67 -3.13
CA LEU A 83 14.49 1.95 -2.82
C LEU A 83 13.79 1.94 -1.46
N GLY A 84 13.91 0.84 -0.72
CA GLY A 84 13.22 0.63 0.54
C GLY A 84 13.65 1.60 1.65
N GLY A 85 12.75 1.80 2.61
CA GLY A 85 13.01 2.61 3.79
C GLY A 85 11.84 2.56 4.76
N ASP A 86 12.08 2.88 6.04
CA ASP A 86 11.11 2.61 7.11
C ASP A 86 9.72 3.24 6.85
N ARG A 87 9.68 4.50 6.43
CA ARG A 87 8.43 5.20 6.11
C ARG A 87 7.72 4.65 4.87
N LEU A 88 8.49 4.20 3.87
CA LEU A 88 7.93 3.57 2.68
C LEU A 88 7.33 2.20 3.03
N GLY A 89 8.05 1.39 3.81
CA GLY A 89 7.57 0.12 4.32
C GLY A 89 6.30 0.27 5.17
N GLN A 90 6.25 1.24 6.08
CA GLN A 90 5.03 1.56 6.83
C GLN A 90 3.86 1.94 5.92
N ALA A 91 4.10 2.77 4.89
CA ALA A 91 3.06 3.13 3.93
C ALA A 91 2.56 1.90 3.14
N VAL A 92 3.46 1.00 2.75
CA VAL A 92 3.09 -0.28 2.12
C VAL A 92 2.25 -1.14 3.07
N ARG A 93 2.66 -1.32 4.33
CA ARG A 93 1.86 -2.07 5.31
C ARG A 93 0.46 -1.49 5.45
N ASN A 94 0.36 -0.18 5.66
CA ASN A 94 -0.91 0.52 5.83
C ASN A 94 -1.82 0.36 4.60
N LEU A 95 -1.25 0.32 3.39
CA LEU A 95 -2.01 0.05 2.18
C LEU A 95 -2.67 -1.32 2.27
N PHE A 96 -1.92 -2.39 2.54
CA PHE A 96 -2.46 -3.75 2.61
C PHE A 96 -3.43 -3.93 3.78
N GLU A 97 -3.19 -3.28 4.91
CA GLU A 97 -4.15 -3.21 6.03
C GLU A 97 -5.49 -2.62 5.58
N CYS A 98 -5.48 -1.49 4.85
CA CYS A 98 -6.68 -0.89 4.29
C CYS A 98 -7.40 -1.81 3.30
N LEU A 99 -6.69 -2.76 2.68
CA LEU A 99 -7.22 -3.75 1.75
C LEU A 99 -7.66 -5.05 2.45
N THR A 100 -7.78 -5.06 3.79
CA THR A 100 -8.09 -6.25 4.61
C THR A 100 -7.05 -7.37 4.53
N ARG A 101 -5.81 -7.03 4.13
CA ARG A 101 -4.69 -7.94 3.91
C ARG A 101 -3.57 -7.70 4.92
N GLY A 102 -3.92 -7.51 6.19
CA GLY A 102 -2.97 -7.11 7.23
C GLY A 102 -1.77 -8.05 7.39
N GLU A 103 -1.98 -9.36 7.35
CA GLU A 103 -0.91 -10.37 7.47
C GLU A 103 0.09 -10.26 6.31
N GLU A 104 -0.42 -10.26 5.08
CA GLU A 104 0.39 -10.03 3.86
C GLU A 104 1.13 -8.68 3.93
N GLY A 105 0.44 -7.63 4.40
CA GLY A 105 1.00 -6.30 4.59
C GLY A 105 2.19 -6.27 5.53
N ALA A 106 2.11 -6.98 6.65
CA ALA A 106 3.17 -7.07 7.67
C ALA A 106 4.43 -7.78 7.15
N GLU A 107 4.26 -8.76 6.28
CA GLU A 107 5.35 -9.51 5.65
C GLU A 107 5.98 -8.70 4.52
N ILE A 108 5.17 -8.17 3.60
CA ILE A 108 5.66 -7.52 2.39
C ILE A 108 6.27 -6.14 2.68
N SER A 109 5.86 -5.47 3.76
CA SER A 109 6.43 -4.19 4.16
C SER A 109 7.91 -4.28 4.57
N LEU A 110 8.36 -5.43 5.07
CA LEU A 110 9.77 -5.67 5.40
C LEU A 110 10.63 -5.62 4.14
N ARG A 111 10.13 -6.16 3.02
CA ARG A 111 10.79 -6.10 1.70
C ARG A 111 10.86 -4.67 1.17
N ALA A 112 9.87 -3.84 1.53
CA ALA A 112 9.87 -2.40 1.27
C ALA A 112 10.70 -1.58 2.28
N GLY A 113 11.36 -2.23 3.25
CA GLY A 113 12.31 -1.62 4.18
C GLY A 113 11.72 -1.11 5.50
N GLU A 114 10.51 -1.55 5.89
CA GLU A 114 9.99 -1.27 7.25
C GLU A 114 10.95 -1.82 8.31
N ASN A 115 11.22 -1.05 9.36
CA ASN A 115 12.02 -1.53 10.48
C ASN A 115 11.27 -2.66 11.22
N PRO A 116 11.82 -3.89 11.31
CA PRO A 116 11.15 -5.01 12.00
C PRO A 116 10.94 -4.77 13.49
N ASN A 117 11.73 -3.86 14.10
CA ASN A 117 11.62 -3.49 15.50
C ASN A 117 10.74 -2.25 15.73
N SER A 118 10.00 -1.81 14.72
CA SER A 118 9.07 -0.68 14.87
C SER A 118 7.97 -1.02 15.87
N THR A 119 7.76 -0.16 16.86
CA THR A 119 6.71 -0.29 17.88
C THR A 119 5.30 -0.21 17.30
N LEU A 120 5.17 0.20 16.04
CA LEU A 120 3.90 0.32 15.32
C LEU A 120 3.53 -0.95 14.54
N ARG A 121 4.36 -2.01 14.60
CA ARG A 121 4.06 -3.29 13.95
C ARG A 121 3.09 -4.13 14.81
N PRO A 122 2.14 -4.83 14.17
CA PRO A 122 1.11 -5.65 14.83
C PRO A 122 1.60 -6.99 15.39
#